data_AF-A0A3D3FD45-F1
#
_entry.id   AF-A0A3D3FD45-F1
#
_cell.length_a   1.000
_cell.length_b   1.000
_cell.length_c   1.000
_cell.angle_alpha   90.00
_cell.angle_beta   90.00
_cell.angle_gamma   90.00
#
_symmetry.space_group_name_H-M   'P 1'
#
loop_
_entity.id
_entity.type
_entity.pdbx_description
1 polymer ?
#
loop_
_entity_poly.entity_id
_entity_poly.type
_entity_poly.pdbx_seq_one_letter_code
_entity_poly.pdbx_strand_id
1 'polypeptide(L)'
;MTVKIYIYDKHGGSQESICSLQPEPDGRDDGGRDYVLPKDYELKGNNLFCCGRKCELVIHNGAPLLVDREHEMAYVLEQEKKMQQRRKAAGLTRQQLA
;
A
#
# COMPACT_ATOMS: atom_id res chain seq x y z
N MET A 1 10.60 2.20 -4.69
CA MET A 1 9.46 2.79 -5.44
C MET A 1 8.24 2.78 -4.56
N THR A 2 7.27 3.67 -4.80
CA THR A 2 6.01 3.70 -4.05
C THR A 2 4.83 3.51 -4.98
N VAL A 3 3.76 2.89 -4.47
CA VAL A 3 2.50 2.70 -5.17
C VAL A 3 1.35 3.24 -4.32
N LYS A 4 0.37 3.87 -4.96
CA LYS A 4 -0.84 4.31 -4.27
C LYS A 4 -1.82 3.13 -4.19
N ILE A 5 -2.25 2.79 -2.98
CA ILE A 5 -3.21 1.72 -2.70
C ILE A 5 -4.39 2.33 -1.96
N TYR A 6 -5.58 2.01 -2.43
CA TYR A 6 -6.88 2.42 -1.88
C TYR A 6 -7.43 1.26 -1.05
N ILE A 7 -7.93 1.55 0.15
CA ILE A 7 -8.55 0.56 1.02
C ILE A 7 -9.99 1.00 1.29
N TYR A 8 -10.93 0.07 1.18
CA TYR A 8 -12.34 0.31 1.49
C TYR A 8 -13.00 -0.94 2.07
N ASP A 9 -14.03 -0.70 2.88
CA ASP A 9 -14.87 -1.76 3.43
C ASP A 9 -16.03 -2.06 2.47
N LYS A 10 -16.31 -3.34 2.23
CA LYS A 10 -17.58 -3.72 1.61
C LYS A 10 -18.67 -3.61 2.67
N HIS A 11 -19.50 -2.57 2.58
CA HIS A 11 -20.63 -2.37 3.49
C HIS A 11 -21.55 -3.61 3.49
N GLY A 12 -21.64 -4.28 4.64
CA GLY A 12 -22.62 -5.35 4.92
C GLY A 12 -22.01 -6.63 5.47
N GLY A 13 -21.72 -6.67 6.78
CA GLY A 13 -21.57 -7.89 7.57
C GLY A 13 -20.35 -8.77 7.26
N SER A 14 -19.35 -8.74 8.16
CA SER A 14 -18.25 -9.74 8.28
C SER A 14 -17.26 -9.90 7.12
N GLN A 15 -17.41 -9.20 5.99
CA GLN A 15 -16.42 -9.26 4.91
C GLN A 15 -15.21 -8.38 5.22
N GLU A 16 -14.02 -8.98 5.13
CA GLU A 16 -12.74 -8.28 5.24
C GLU A 16 -12.66 -7.12 4.23
N SER A 17 -12.00 -6.03 4.63
CA SER A 17 -11.70 -4.88 3.77
C SER A 17 -11.03 -5.31 2.46
N ILE A 18 -11.03 -4.46 1.44
CA ILE A 18 -10.34 -4.75 0.18
C ILE A 18 -9.33 -3.66 -0.09
N CYS A 19 -8.20 -4.05 -0.69
CA CYS A 19 -7.24 -3.11 -1.24
C CYS A 19 -7.25 -3.15 -2.77
N SER A 20 -7.11 -1.98 -3.39
CA SER A 20 -7.11 -1.79 -4.84
C SER A 20 -6.01 -0.83 -5.26
N LEU A 21 -5.53 -0.98 -6.49
CA LEU A 21 -4.61 -0.03 -7.15
C LEU A 21 -5.38 1.12 -7.84
N GLN A 22 -6.70 1.04 -7.87
CA GLN A 22 -7.58 2.05 -8.44
C GLN A 22 -8.56 2.54 -7.37
N PRO A 23 -8.92 3.84 -7.41
CA PRO A 23 -9.94 4.38 -6.52
C PRO A 23 -11.29 3.72 -6.78
N GLU A 24 -12.11 3.62 -5.75
CA GLU A 24 -13.50 3.20 -5.92
C GLU A 24 -14.30 4.30 -6.61
N PRO A 25 -15.12 3.98 -7.61
CA PRO A 25 -15.89 4.98 -8.36
C PRO A 25 -16.85 5.82 -7.50
N ASP A 26 -17.29 5.28 -6.37
CA ASP A 26 -18.22 5.93 -5.44
C ASP A 26 -17.52 6.66 -4.29
N GLY A 27 -16.19 6.65 -4.25
CA GLY A 27 -15.39 7.36 -3.25
C GLY A 27 -15.50 6.80 -1.83
N ARG A 28 -15.90 5.54 -1.66
CA ARG A 28 -15.94 4.87 -0.35
C ARG A 28 -14.59 4.38 0.16
N ASP A 29 -13.52 4.65 -0.58
CA ASP A 29 -12.15 4.35 -0.17
C ASP A 29 -11.52 5.39 0.75
N ASP A 30 -10.36 5.05 1.29
CA ASP A 30 -9.60 5.87 2.23
C ASP A 30 -8.84 7.05 1.58
N GLY A 31 -9.14 7.37 0.33
CA GLY A 31 -8.47 8.40 -0.48
C GLY A 31 -7.10 7.97 -1.02
N GLY A 32 -6.69 6.72 -0.79
CA GLY A 32 -5.46 6.14 -1.32
C GLY A 32 -4.19 6.62 -0.63
N ARG A 33 -3.41 5.68 -0.09
CA ARG A 33 -2.14 5.94 0.59
C ARG A 33 -0.96 5.43 -0.21
N ASP A 34 0.18 6.09 -0.07
CA ASP A 34 1.41 5.66 -0.72
C ASP A 34 2.06 4.55 0.12
N TYR A 35 2.37 3.41 -0.51
CA TYR A 35 3.04 2.25 0.08
C TYR A 35 4.35 1.96 -0.63
N VAL A 36 5.35 1.49 0.10
CA VAL A 36 6.67 1.15 -0.44
C VAL A 36 6.64 -0.27 -1.00
N LEU A 37 7.01 -0.42 -2.28
CA LEU A 37 7.20 -1.74 -2.89
C LEU A 37 8.57 -2.32 -2.53
N PRO A 38 8.69 -3.64 -2.34
CA PRO A 38 9.99 -4.30 -2.22
C PRO A 38 10.83 -4.08 -3.48
N LYS A 39 12.15 -4.29 -3.34
CA LYS A 39 13.08 -4.15 -4.46
C LYS A 39 12.72 -5.14 -5.57
N ASP A 40 12.87 -4.72 -6.83
CA ASP A 40 12.61 -5.51 -8.04
C ASP A 40 11.12 -5.75 -8.37
N TYR A 41 10.20 -5.21 -7.55
CA TYR A 41 8.77 -5.17 -7.84
C TYR A 41 8.37 -3.85 -8.51
N GLU A 42 7.43 -3.95 -9.45
CA GLU A 42 6.99 -2.81 -10.25
C GLU A 42 5.48 -2.76 -10.50
N LEU A 43 4.96 -1.53 -10.65
CA LEU A 43 3.59 -1.29 -11.11
C LEU A 43 3.60 -1.09 -12.63
N LYS A 44 2.84 -1.91 -13.35
CA LYS A 44 2.61 -1.77 -14.80
C LYS A 44 1.12 -1.72 -15.08
N GLY A 45 0.63 -0.55 -15.49
CA GLY A 45 -0.80 -0.28 -15.57
C GLY A 45 -1.43 -0.43 -14.18
N ASN A 46 -2.41 -1.33 -14.04
CA ASN A 46 -3.13 -1.58 -12.79
C ASN A 46 -2.73 -2.91 -12.14
N ASN A 47 -1.53 -3.42 -12.41
CA ASN A 47 -1.07 -4.70 -11.87
C ASN A 47 0.37 -4.57 -11.36
N LEU A 48 0.67 -5.30 -10.29
CA LEU A 48 2.02 -5.42 -9.74
C LEU A 48 2.73 -6.60 -10.39
N PHE A 49 4.02 -6.46 -10.62
CA PHE A 49 4.87 -7.47 -11.23
C PHE A 49 6.21 -7.60 -10.52
N CYS A 50 6.80 -8.79 -10.59
CA CYS A 50 8.19 -9.07 -10.26
C CYS A 50 8.78 -9.92 -11.40
N CYS A 51 9.93 -9.52 -11.95
CA CYS A 51 10.60 -10.26 -13.03
C CYS A 51 9.68 -10.64 -14.21
N GLY A 52 8.72 -9.77 -14.56
CA GLY A 52 7.76 -10.00 -15.65
C GLY A 52 6.55 -10.87 -15.32
N ARG A 53 6.42 -11.36 -14.08
CA ARG A 53 5.27 -12.15 -13.61
C ARG A 53 4.36 -11.31 -12.74
N LYS A 54 3.04 -11.51 -12.88
CA LYS A 54 2.03 -10.73 -12.16
C LYS A 54 1.95 -11.22 -10.71
N CYS A 55 1.98 -10.26 -9.78
CA CYS A 55 1.79 -10.47 -8.35
C CYS A 55 0.35 -10.09 -7.95
N GLU A 56 -0.08 -10.60 -6.81
CA GLU A 56 -1.40 -10.32 -6.25
C GLU A 56 -1.30 -9.31 -5.10
N LEU A 57 -2.32 -8.46 -4.99
CA LEU A 57 -2.47 -7.53 -3.88
C LEU A 57 -3.73 -7.92 -3.12
N VAL A 58 -3.57 -8.22 -1.83
CA VAL A 58 -4.67 -8.62 -0.93
C VAL A 58 -4.57 -7.85 0.38
N ILE A 59 -5.64 -7.79 1.15
CA ILE A 59 -5.56 -7.30 2.52
C ILE A 59 -5.23 -8.46 3.46
N HIS A 60 -4.45 -8.19 4.48
CA HIS A 60 -4.25 -9.12 5.59
C HIS A 60 -4.10 -8.33 6.89
N ASN A 61 -4.96 -8.59 7.87
CA ASN A 61 -5.01 -7.86 9.16
C ASN A 61 -5.04 -6.33 9.00
N GLY A 62 -5.79 -5.83 8.02
CA GLY A 62 -5.94 -4.39 7.76
C GLY A 62 -4.74 -3.74 7.05
N ALA A 63 -3.75 -4.51 6.59
CA ALA A 63 -2.60 -4.01 5.84
C ALA A 63 -2.56 -4.62 4.42
N PRO A 64 -2.16 -3.85 3.39
CA PRO A 64 -1.91 -4.42 2.07
C PRO A 64 -0.75 -5.40 2.09
N LEU A 65 -0.99 -6.58 1.52
CA LEU A 65 -0.04 -7.67 1.38
C LEU A 65 0.19 -7.94 -0.11
N LEU A 66 1.44 -7.86 -0.54
CA LEU A 66 1.87 -8.25 -1.88
C LEU A 66 2.24 -9.73 -1.86
N VAL A 67 1.52 -10.55 -2.61
CA VAL A 67 1.73 -11.99 -2.71
C VAL A 67 2.40 -12.30 -4.06
N ASP A 68 3.59 -12.87 -3.98
CA ASP A 68 4.33 -13.42 -5.11
C ASP A 68 4.32 -14.95 -5.00
N ARG A 69 3.42 -15.58 -5.74
CA ARG A 69 3.27 -17.05 -5.73
C ARG A 69 4.44 -17.76 -6.41
N GLU A 70 5.13 -17.10 -7.30
CA GLU A 70 6.21 -17.69 -8.11
C GLU A 70 7.49 -17.83 -7.29
N HIS A 71 7.71 -16.90 -6.36
CA HIS A 71 8.83 -16.95 -5.41
C HIS A 71 8.41 -17.48 -4.03
N GLU A 72 7.16 -17.89 -3.84
CA GLU A 72 6.58 -18.32 -2.55
C GLU A 72 6.74 -17.26 -1.43
N MET A 73 6.59 -15.98 -1.80
CA MET A 73 6.81 -14.85 -0.89
C MET A 73 5.54 -14.03 -0.67
N ALA A 74 5.43 -13.44 0.51
CA ALA A 74 4.42 -12.45 0.84
C ALA A 74 5.04 -11.29 1.62
N TYR A 75 4.74 -10.06 1.19
CA TYR A 75 5.29 -8.84 1.79
C TYR A 75 4.17 -7.95 2.30
N VAL A 76 4.17 -7.68 3.61
CA VAL A 76 3.31 -6.64 4.18
C VAL A 76 3.90 -5.30 3.77
N LEU A 77 3.12 -4.49 3.06
CA LEU A 77 3.58 -3.21 2.53
C LEU A 77 3.54 -2.13 3.60
N GLU A 78 4.63 -1.38 3.73
CA GLU A 78 4.68 -0.24 4.64
C GLU A 78 4.20 1.03 3.96
N GLN A 79 3.36 1.81 4.66
CA GLN A 79 3.04 3.17 4.22
C GLN A 79 4.30 4.03 4.17
N GLU A 80 4.40 4.85 3.14
CA GLU A 80 5.53 5.75 2.96
C GLU A 80 5.51 6.85 4.02
N LYS A 81 6.52 6.88 4.88
CA LYS A 81 6.63 7.81 6.01
C LYS A 81 7.20 9.18 5.59
N LYS A 82 6.76 9.75 4.45
CA LYS A 82 7.27 11.02 3.86
C LYS A 82 7.41 12.15 4.88
N MET A 83 6.37 12.36 5.70
CA MET A 83 6.36 13.41 6.73
C MET A 83 7.35 13.14 7.87
N GLN A 84 7.48 11.89 8.33
CA GLN A 84 8.45 11.56 9.38
C GLN A 84 9.89 11.65 8.88
N GLN A 85 10.14 11.27 7.64
CA GLN A 85 11.46 11.38 7.01
C GLN A 85 11.83 12.85 6.78
N ARG A 86 10.91 13.69 6.29
CA ARG A 86 11.15 15.15 6.18
C ARG A 86 11.39 15.80 7.54
N ARG A 87 10.65 15.41 8.59
CA ARG A 87 10.86 15.90 9.97
C ARG A 87 12.27 15.57 10.48
N LYS A 88 12.71 14.32 10.31
CA LYS A 88 14.08 13.90 10.68
C LYS A 88 15.14 14.62 9.86
N ALA A 89 14.95 14.77 8.56
CA ALA A 89 15.89 15.46 7.67
C ALA A 89 16.00 16.96 7.97
N ALA A 90 14.92 17.60 8.43
CA ALA A 90 14.91 18.99 8.85
C ALA A 90 15.41 19.21 10.29
N GLY A 91 15.80 18.15 11.01
CA GLY A 91 16.25 18.24 12.41
C GLY A 91 15.16 18.66 13.40
N LEU A 92 13.89 18.68 12.98
CA LEU A 92 12.78 19.16 13.80
C LEU A 92 12.36 18.07 14.78
N THR A 93 12.59 18.30 16.07
CA THR A 93 12.12 17.41 17.12
C THR A 93 10.65 17.67 17.44
N ARG A 94 9.96 16.67 18.00
CA ARG A 94 8.52 16.73 18.34
C ARG A 94 8.15 17.91 19.24
N GLN A 95 9.10 18.45 19.99
CA GLN A 95 8.93 19.62 20.87
C GLN A 95 8.86 20.97 20.12
N GLN A 96 9.32 21.05 18.88
CA GLN A 96 9.38 22.32 18.13
C GLN A 96 8.13 22.58 17.26
N LEU A 97 7.10 21.75 17.41
CA LEU A 97 5.86 21.78 16.61
C LEU A 97 4.62 22.16 17.45
N ALA A 98 4.82 22.65 18.68
CA ALA A 98 3.77 23.17 19.55
C ALA A 98 3.78 24.70 19.56
#